data_AF-A0A0C2Z0N9-F1
#
_entry.id   AF-A0A0C2Z0N9-F1
#
_cell.length_a   1.000
_cell.length_b   1.000
_cell.length_c   1.000
_cell.angle_alpha   90.00
_cell.angle_beta   90.00
_cell.angle_gamma   90.00
#
_symmetry.space_group_name_H-M   'P 1'
#
loop_
_entity.id
_entity.type
_entity.pdbx_description
1 polymer ?
#
loop_
_entity_poly.entity_id
_entity_poly.type
_entity_poly.pdbx_seq_one_letter_code
_entity_poly.pdbx_strand_id
1 'polypeptide(L)'
;MNKIAVLGCAILTLVVSAQASSIDVLRDDFLSKIGTDRQKIILSLLPADTNYQKAMDHLNKQPYMLKMPELNFHGQKIEGRYLPDCEKAMPYLAESLKSKVNTLSAYLGLHCINNDAFIKKNAELLQKKRTFAESLYTNEKQLCTGYLAYGDVLMNGIAGSPEPSKALKVYEEGKFKCSRFASDWEKKVLDIKIDQARFKTKPQAK
;
A
#
# COMPACT_ATOMS: atom_id res chain seq x y z
N MET A 1 18.51 65.98 -8.31
CA MET A 1 17.61 65.42 -7.27
C MET A 1 17.03 64.12 -7.81
N ASN A 2 17.56 62.97 -7.40
CA ASN A 2 17.02 61.65 -7.76
C ASN A 2 16.90 60.83 -6.48
N LYS A 3 15.66 60.49 -6.10
CA LYS A 3 15.36 59.46 -5.11
C LYS A 3 14.58 58.38 -5.85
N ILE A 4 15.24 57.26 -6.15
CA ILE A 4 14.58 56.04 -6.59
C ILE A 4 14.32 55.23 -5.32
N ALA A 5 13.04 55.05 -5.00
CA ALA A 5 12.60 54.14 -3.95
C ALA A 5 12.55 52.73 -4.52
N VAL A 6 13.37 51.83 -3.96
CA VAL A 6 13.25 50.38 -4.14
C VAL A 6 13.03 49.78 -2.75
N LEU A 7 11.76 49.58 -2.40
CA LEU A 7 11.31 48.64 -1.37
C LEU A 7 10.14 47.91 -2.03
N GLY A 8 10.09 46.59 -2.15
CA GLY A 8 10.73 45.54 -1.40
C GLY A 8 9.69 44.42 -1.46
N CYS A 9 9.71 43.65 -2.54
CA CYS A 9 8.82 42.51 -2.69
C CYS A 9 9.34 41.41 -1.78
N ALA A 10 8.83 41.35 -0.55
CA ALA A 10 9.05 40.24 0.35
C ALA A 10 8.34 39.01 -0.23
N ILE A 11 9.06 38.27 -1.08
CA ILE A 11 8.68 36.91 -1.43
C ILE A 11 8.88 36.09 -0.16
N LEU A 12 7.78 35.87 0.56
CA LEU A 12 7.63 34.81 1.54
C LEU A 12 7.97 33.49 0.85
N THR A 13 9.21 33.04 0.98
CA THR A 13 9.59 31.66 0.70
C THR A 13 8.89 30.79 1.73
N LEU A 14 7.76 30.20 1.32
CA LEU A 14 7.20 29.01 1.94
C LEU A 14 8.26 27.92 1.92
N VAL A 15 9.01 27.79 3.01
CA VAL A 15 9.80 26.59 3.28
C VAL A 15 8.83 25.55 3.81
N VAL A 16 8.17 24.82 2.91
CA VAL A 16 7.58 23.52 3.23
C VAL A 16 8.40 22.48 2.48
N SER A 17 9.61 22.22 2.98
CA SER A 17 10.34 21.01 2.64
C SER A 17 10.09 19.96 3.71
N ALA A 18 8.82 19.60 3.91
CA ALA A 18 8.50 18.27 4.45
C ALA A 18 8.78 17.30 3.30
N GLN A 19 9.96 16.66 3.30
CA GLN A 19 10.17 15.49 2.45
C GLN A 19 9.17 14.44 2.92
N ALA A 20 8.02 14.34 2.25
CA ALA A 20 7.02 13.33 2.57
C ALA A 20 7.70 11.96 2.49
N SER A 21 7.60 11.18 3.58
CA SER A 21 8.08 9.80 3.54
C SER A 21 7.29 9.03 2.47
N SER A 22 7.88 7.99 1.88
CA SER A 22 7.16 7.13 0.93
C SER A 22 5.89 6.54 1.55
N ILE A 23 5.85 6.40 2.86
CA ILE A 23 4.70 5.87 3.62
C ILE A 23 3.59 6.90 3.75
N ASP A 24 3.90 8.19 3.96
CA ASP A 24 2.90 9.25 3.99
C ASP A 24 2.19 9.36 2.63
N VAL A 25 2.95 9.27 1.54
CA VAL A 25 2.38 9.24 0.17
C VAL A 25 1.43 8.04 -0.01
N LEU A 26 1.82 6.86 0.48
CA LEU A 26 0.96 5.66 0.42
C LEU A 26 -0.30 5.80 1.29
N ARG A 27 -0.18 6.40 2.47
CA ARG A 27 -1.34 6.68 3.34
C ARG A 27 -2.30 7.64 2.64
N ASP A 28 -1.79 8.72 2.07
CA ASP A 28 -2.62 9.74 1.45
C ASP A 28 -3.28 9.19 0.17
N ASP A 29 -2.58 8.36 -0.62
CA ASP A 29 -3.16 7.61 -1.74
C ASP A 29 -4.31 6.71 -1.27
N PHE A 30 -4.11 5.92 -0.22
CA PHE A 30 -5.16 5.08 0.37
C PHE A 30 -6.38 5.91 0.80
N LEU A 31 -6.16 6.96 1.58
CA LEU A 31 -7.24 7.81 2.09
C LEU A 31 -8.02 8.42 0.94
N SER A 32 -7.35 8.90 -0.12
CA SER A 32 -8.01 9.51 -1.28
C SER A 32 -8.98 8.57 -2.03
N LYS A 33 -8.83 7.24 -1.88
CA LYS A 33 -9.55 6.21 -2.65
C LYS A 33 -10.66 5.48 -1.89
N ILE A 34 -10.78 5.64 -0.57
CA ILE A 34 -11.76 4.89 0.25
C ILE A 34 -13.07 5.67 0.53
N GLY A 35 -13.12 6.94 0.15
CA GLY A 35 -14.28 7.81 0.38
C GLY A 35 -14.35 8.42 1.78
N THR A 36 -15.02 9.56 1.90
CA THR A 36 -14.98 10.43 3.09
C THR A 36 -15.42 9.77 4.40
N ASP A 37 -16.48 8.96 4.37
CA ASP A 37 -16.98 8.31 5.59
C ASP A 37 -16.02 7.24 6.11
N ARG A 38 -15.42 6.46 5.20
CA ARG A 38 -14.37 5.50 5.56
C ARG A 38 -13.11 6.21 6.04
N GLN A 39 -12.70 7.31 5.41
CA GLN A 39 -11.57 8.13 5.88
C GLN A 39 -11.76 8.54 7.34
N LYS A 40 -12.94 9.07 7.71
CA LYS A 40 -13.24 9.47 9.09
C LYS A 40 -13.08 8.30 10.08
N ILE A 41 -13.63 7.14 9.72
CA ILE A 41 -13.50 5.92 10.53
C ILE A 41 -12.03 5.57 10.72
N ILE A 42 -11.27 5.40 9.62
CA ILE A 42 -9.85 5.01 9.70
C ILE A 42 -9.03 6.02 10.50
N LEU A 43 -9.15 7.32 10.21
CA LEU A 43 -8.40 8.36 10.90
C LEU A 43 -8.71 8.41 12.40
N SER A 44 -9.95 8.18 12.81
CA SER A 44 -10.33 8.14 14.23
C SER A 44 -9.70 6.97 14.99
N LEU A 45 -9.35 5.87 14.31
CA LEU A 45 -8.76 4.68 14.94
C LEU A 45 -7.26 4.87 15.22
N LEU A 46 -6.54 5.61 14.36
CA LEU A 46 -5.08 5.65 14.37
C LEU A 46 -4.46 6.13 15.70
N PRO A 47 -4.99 7.15 16.41
CA PRO A 47 -4.40 7.62 17.67
C PRO A 47 -4.46 6.58 18.79
N ALA A 48 -5.47 5.71 18.78
CA ALA A 48 -5.69 4.67 19.79
C ALA A 48 -5.13 3.29 19.39
N ASP A 49 -4.63 3.16 18.16
CA ASP A 49 -4.07 1.92 17.64
C ASP A 49 -2.55 1.87 17.88
N THR A 50 -2.18 1.39 19.06
CA THR A 50 -0.76 1.26 19.46
C THR A 50 0.04 0.35 18.52
N ASN A 51 -0.60 -0.65 17.92
CA ASN A 51 0.09 -1.53 16.97
C ASN A 51 0.37 -0.78 15.65
N TYR A 52 -0.59 0.01 15.16
CA TYR A 52 -0.33 0.89 14.02
C TYR A 52 0.82 1.87 14.31
N GLN A 53 0.84 2.49 15.49
CA GLN A 53 1.92 3.40 15.89
C GLN A 53 3.30 2.72 15.89
N LYS A 54 3.41 1.52 16.48
CA LYS A 54 4.65 0.72 16.47
C LYS A 54 5.07 0.34 15.05
N ALA A 55 4.12 0.00 14.18
CA ALA A 55 4.42 -0.22 12.77
C ALA A 55 5.00 1.04 12.12
N MET A 56 4.40 2.22 12.36
CA MET A 56 4.88 3.48 11.79
C MET A 56 6.27 3.85 12.29
N ASP A 57 6.65 3.48 13.52
CA ASP A 57 8.01 3.67 14.01
C ASP A 57 9.01 2.96 13.11
N HIS A 58 8.79 1.67 12.82
CA HIS A 58 9.65 0.87 11.95
C HIS A 58 9.66 1.33 10.48
N LEU A 59 8.60 2.00 10.03
CA LEU A 59 8.49 2.45 8.65
C LEU A 59 9.01 3.88 8.42
N ASN A 60 8.93 4.76 9.43
CA ASN A 60 9.17 6.21 9.27
C ASN A 60 10.17 6.82 10.26
N LYS A 61 10.50 6.15 11.38
CA LYS A 61 11.42 6.71 12.38
C LYS A 61 12.80 6.08 12.22
N GLN A 62 13.78 6.91 11.85
CA GLN A 62 15.17 6.49 11.60
C GLN A 62 15.75 5.50 12.63
N PRO A 63 15.55 5.65 13.96
CA PRO A 63 16.09 4.70 14.95
C PRO A 63 15.58 3.26 14.82
N TYR A 64 14.43 3.05 14.16
CA TYR A 64 13.75 1.76 14.03
C TYR A 64 13.81 1.20 12.60
N MET A 65 14.30 2.00 11.65
CA MET A 65 14.43 1.67 10.24
C MET A 65 15.71 0.87 9.95
N LEU A 66 15.74 0.17 8.82
CA LEU A 66 16.92 -0.55 8.34
C LEU A 66 18.00 0.44 7.92
N LYS A 67 19.16 0.40 8.58
CA LYS A 67 20.34 1.16 8.19
C LYS A 67 21.10 0.42 7.10
N MET A 68 21.11 0.96 5.89
CA MET A 68 21.93 0.43 4.81
C MET A 68 23.39 0.83 5.01
N PRO A 69 24.35 -0.07 4.79
CA PRO A 69 25.76 0.27 4.85
C PRO A 69 26.12 1.29 3.77
N GLU A 70 27.17 2.07 4.02
CA GLU A 70 27.84 2.86 2.98
C GLU A 70 28.35 1.89 1.90
N LEU A 71 28.14 2.24 0.64
CA LEU A 71 28.60 1.44 -0.50
C LEU A 71 29.67 2.21 -1.26
N ASN A 72 30.70 1.50 -1.73
CA ASN A 72 31.65 2.03 -2.69
C ASN A 72 31.32 1.47 -4.07
N PHE A 73 30.91 2.33 -5.00
CA PHE A 73 30.59 1.95 -6.37
C PHE A 73 31.45 2.74 -7.35
N HIS A 74 32.29 2.06 -8.14
CA HIS A 74 33.27 2.67 -9.05
C HIS A 74 34.14 3.77 -8.42
N GLY A 75 34.58 3.57 -7.17
CA GLY A 75 35.41 4.54 -6.44
C GLY A 75 34.64 5.75 -5.88
N GLN A 76 33.32 5.82 -6.09
CA GLN A 76 32.45 6.80 -5.44
C GLN A 76 31.83 6.21 -4.17
N LYS A 77 31.89 6.99 -3.08
CA LYS A 77 31.18 6.69 -1.83
C LYS A 77 29.72 7.08 -1.97
N ILE A 78 28.84 6.10 -1.77
CA ILE A 78 27.40 6.30 -1.67
C ILE A 78 27.06 6.20 -0.19
N GLU A 79 26.63 7.31 0.40
CA GLU A 79 26.23 7.35 1.80
C GLU A 79 25.14 6.33 2.12
N GLY A 80 25.24 5.71 3.29
CA GLY A 80 24.21 4.82 3.80
C GLY A 80 22.88 5.55 3.97
N ARG A 81 21.78 4.89 3.63
CA ARG A 81 20.41 5.42 3.76
C ARG A 81 19.59 4.57 4.72
N TYR A 82 18.57 5.18 5.31
CA TYR A 82 17.56 4.45 6.09
C TYR A 82 16.42 4.01 5.17
N LEU A 83 16.03 2.74 5.28
CA LEU A 83 14.89 2.16 4.56
C LEU A 83 13.85 1.64 5.56
N PRO A 84 12.54 1.66 5.21
CA PRO A 84 11.51 1.08 6.06
C PRO A 84 11.85 -0.37 6.46
N ASP A 85 11.69 -0.71 7.75
CA ASP A 85 11.86 -2.08 8.25
C ASP A 85 10.53 -2.84 8.16
N CYS A 86 10.16 -3.27 6.95
CA CYS A 86 8.91 -3.97 6.71
C CYS A 86 8.84 -5.33 7.44
N GLU A 87 9.97 -6.00 7.68
CA GLU A 87 10.00 -7.28 8.41
C GLU A 87 9.55 -7.07 9.86
N LYS A 88 10.06 -6.05 10.54
CA LYS A 88 9.63 -5.72 11.92
C LYS A 88 8.27 -5.03 12.00
N ALA A 89 7.88 -4.25 10.99
CA ALA A 89 6.56 -3.62 10.95
C ALA A 89 5.42 -4.64 10.76
N MET A 90 5.67 -5.73 10.01
CA MET A 90 4.67 -6.71 9.61
C MET A 90 3.79 -7.28 10.74
N PRO A 91 4.34 -7.80 11.87
CA PRO A 91 3.51 -8.31 12.96
C PRO A 91 2.59 -7.23 13.56
N TYR A 92 3.06 -5.98 13.65
CA TYR A 92 2.26 -4.89 14.18
C TYR A 92 1.14 -4.45 13.21
N LEU A 93 1.41 -4.42 11.91
CA LEU A 93 0.38 -4.18 10.89
C LEU A 93 -0.70 -5.27 10.93
N ALA A 94 -0.29 -6.52 11.09
CA ALA A 94 -1.21 -7.65 11.21
C ALA A 94 -2.11 -7.55 12.46
N GLU A 95 -1.53 -7.22 13.61
CA GLU A 95 -2.29 -7.09 14.86
C GLU A 95 -3.19 -5.84 14.86
N SER A 96 -2.73 -4.73 14.28
CA SER A 96 -3.54 -3.53 14.07
C SER A 96 -4.78 -3.84 13.23
N LEU A 97 -4.62 -4.57 12.12
CA LEU A 97 -5.76 -5.03 11.33
C LEU A 97 -6.68 -5.93 12.16
N LYS A 98 -6.13 -6.94 12.86
CA LYS A 98 -6.92 -7.92 13.60
C LYS A 98 -7.74 -7.30 14.73
N SER A 99 -7.11 -6.41 15.51
CA SER A 99 -7.71 -5.86 16.74
C SER A 99 -8.59 -4.63 16.51
N LYS A 100 -8.32 -3.85 15.46
CA LYS A 100 -9.04 -2.59 15.18
C LYS A 100 -9.72 -2.55 13.81
N VAL A 101 -9.58 -3.59 13.00
CA VAL A 101 -10.04 -3.62 11.60
C VAL A 101 -9.43 -2.44 10.82
N ASN A 102 -8.18 -2.10 11.13
CA ASN A 102 -7.47 -1.01 10.49
C ASN A 102 -7.00 -1.44 9.09
N THR A 103 -7.79 -1.10 8.08
CA THR A 103 -7.53 -1.46 6.68
C THR A 103 -6.37 -0.67 6.07
N LEU A 104 -5.99 0.48 6.62
CA LEU A 104 -4.75 1.16 6.24
C LEU A 104 -3.53 0.27 6.57
N SER A 105 -3.54 -0.41 7.71
CA SER A 105 -2.48 -1.38 8.06
C SER A 105 -2.43 -2.54 7.07
N ALA A 106 -3.57 -3.01 6.57
CA ALA A 106 -3.62 -4.01 5.51
C ALA A 106 -3.01 -3.50 4.19
N TYR A 107 -3.32 -2.25 3.83
CA TYR A 107 -2.79 -1.60 2.63
C TYR A 107 -1.26 -1.46 2.67
N LEU A 108 -0.74 -0.92 3.77
CA LEU A 108 0.71 -0.79 3.98
C LEU A 108 1.39 -2.15 4.09
N GLY A 109 0.75 -3.13 4.72
CA GLY A 109 1.24 -4.50 4.80
C GLY A 109 1.38 -5.16 3.42
N LEU A 110 0.39 -4.98 2.53
CA LEU A 110 0.50 -5.46 1.15
C LEU A 110 1.60 -4.73 0.36
N HIS A 111 1.75 -3.42 0.58
CA HIS A 111 2.83 -2.67 -0.04
C HIS A 111 4.20 -3.23 0.36
N CYS A 112 4.43 -3.45 1.66
CA CYS A 112 5.63 -4.11 2.18
C CYS A 112 5.84 -5.49 1.54
N ILE A 113 4.80 -6.34 1.50
CA ILE A 113 4.93 -7.69 0.96
C ILE A 113 5.25 -7.69 -0.54
N ASN A 114 4.71 -6.76 -1.31
CA ASN A 114 4.88 -6.76 -2.76
C ASN A 114 6.14 -6.02 -3.24
N ASN A 115 6.62 -5.02 -2.49
CA ASN A 115 7.68 -4.12 -2.97
C ASN A 115 8.98 -4.18 -2.15
N ASP A 116 8.95 -4.77 -0.95
CA ASP A 116 10.17 -4.91 -0.15
C ASP A 116 10.97 -6.12 -0.63
N ALA A 117 12.21 -5.87 -1.06
CA ALA A 117 13.15 -6.89 -1.52
C ALA A 117 13.85 -7.64 -0.37
N PHE A 118 13.85 -7.08 0.84
CA PHE A 118 14.51 -7.61 2.02
C PHE A 118 13.58 -8.49 2.86
N ILE A 119 12.26 -8.36 2.72
CA ILE A 119 11.31 -9.19 3.45
C ILE A 119 11.35 -10.65 2.98
N LYS A 120 11.65 -11.57 3.91
CA LYS A 120 11.72 -13.01 3.64
C LYS A 120 10.35 -13.57 3.31
N LYS A 121 10.20 -14.21 2.14
CA LYS A 121 8.97 -14.90 1.76
C LYS A 121 8.91 -16.25 2.48
N ASN A 122 7.92 -16.43 3.35
CA ASN A 122 7.63 -17.67 4.04
C ASN A 122 6.11 -17.91 4.11
N ALA A 123 5.68 -19.09 4.57
CA ALA A 123 4.27 -19.45 4.63
C ALA A 123 3.44 -18.48 5.48
N GLU A 124 4.00 -18.00 6.60
CA GLU A 124 3.34 -17.03 7.47
C GLU A 124 3.10 -15.68 6.77
N LEU A 125 4.08 -15.20 5.99
CA LEU A 125 3.95 -13.97 5.21
C LEU A 125 2.91 -14.12 4.10
N LEU A 126 2.83 -15.29 3.45
CA LEU A 126 1.80 -15.58 2.47
C LEU A 126 0.40 -15.63 3.11
N GLN A 127 0.29 -16.15 4.33
CA GLN A 127 -0.97 -16.10 5.10
C GLN A 127 -1.37 -14.65 5.40
N LYS A 128 -0.43 -13.81 5.85
CA LYS A 128 -0.67 -12.37 6.05
C LYS A 128 -1.09 -11.67 4.77
N LYS A 129 -0.44 -11.98 3.63
CA LYS A 129 -0.84 -11.45 2.31
C LYS A 129 -2.29 -11.76 2.00
N ARG A 130 -2.73 -13.01 2.21
CA ARG A 130 -4.12 -13.43 2.02
C ARG A 130 -5.06 -12.61 2.92
N THR A 131 -4.77 -12.55 4.22
CA THR A 131 -5.59 -11.81 5.20
C THR A 131 -5.71 -10.33 4.86
N PHE A 132 -4.62 -9.68 4.49
CA PHE A 132 -4.64 -8.26 4.11
C PHE A 132 -5.46 -8.01 2.84
N ALA A 133 -5.23 -8.81 1.81
CA ALA A 133 -5.96 -8.69 0.55
C ALA A 133 -7.47 -8.90 0.74
N GLU A 134 -7.84 -9.95 1.49
CA GLU A 134 -9.24 -10.25 1.80
C GLU A 134 -9.90 -9.15 2.61
N SER A 135 -9.20 -8.58 3.59
CA SER A 135 -9.73 -7.49 4.39
C SER A 135 -9.98 -6.22 3.57
N LEU A 136 -9.05 -5.85 2.68
CA LEU A 136 -9.26 -4.71 1.78
C LEU A 136 -10.44 -4.96 0.84
N TYR A 137 -10.53 -6.13 0.22
CA TYR A 137 -11.66 -6.50 -0.64
C TYR A 137 -13.00 -6.43 0.10
N THR A 138 -13.04 -6.84 1.36
CA THR A 138 -14.28 -6.91 2.14
C THR A 138 -14.73 -5.53 2.62
N ASN A 139 -13.79 -4.68 3.04
CA ASN A 139 -14.10 -3.44 3.75
C ASN A 139 -13.97 -2.17 2.89
N GLU A 140 -13.08 -2.16 1.88
CA GLU A 140 -12.74 -0.96 1.10
C GLU A 140 -13.20 -1.08 -0.34
N LYS A 141 -14.53 -1.06 -0.54
CA LYS A 141 -15.18 -1.33 -1.84
C LYS A 141 -14.88 -0.31 -2.94
N GLN A 142 -14.37 0.87 -2.60
CA GLN A 142 -13.94 1.87 -3.58
C GLN A 142 -12.47 1.69 -4.01
N LEU A 143 -11.70 0.86 -3.29
CA LEU A 143 -10.27 0.66 -3.50
C LEU A 143 -10.00 -0.52 -4.44
N CYS A 144 -9.57 -0.25 -5.68
CA CYS A 144 -9.29 -1.31 -6.66
C CYS A 144 -8.19 -2.29 -6.21
N THR A 145 -7.23 -1.83 -5.42
CA THR A 145 -6.18 -2.70 -4.84
C THR A 145 -6.75 -3.86 -4.05
N GLY A 146 -7.89 -3.69 -3.36
CA GLY A 146 -8.54 -4.79 -2.64
C GLY A 146 -8.98 -5.92 -3.57
N TYR A 147 -9.67 -5.56 -4.67
CA TYR A 147 -10.12 -6.50 -5.69
C TYR A 147 -8.96 -7.18 -6.41
N LEU A 148 -7.97 -6.38 -6.83
CA LEU A 148 -6.80 -6.88 -7.55
C LEU A 148 -5.98 -7.84 -6.68
N ALA A 149 -5.66 -7.44 -5.45
CA ALA A 149 -4.83 -8.25 -4.56
C ALA A 149 -5.54 -9.54 -4.13
N TYR A 150 -6.83 -9.50 -3.78
CA TYR A 150 -7.55 -10.69 -3.34
C TYR A 150 -7.83 -11.64 -4.51
N GLY A 151 -8.17 -11.09 -5.69
CA GLY A 151 -8.27 -11.88 -6.91
C GLY A 151 -6.94 -12.58 -7.22
N ASP A 152 -5.79 -11.91 -7.08
CA ASP A 152 -4.47 -12.53 -7.32
C ASP A 152 -4.14 -13.61 -6.30
N VAL A 153 -4.55 -13.43 -5.04
CA VAL A 153 -4.45 -14.46 -4.00
C VAL A 153 -5.25 -15.70 -4.40
N LEU A 154 -6.48 -15.53 -4.86
CA LEU A 154 -7.34 -16.63 -5.29
C LEU A 154 -6.83 -17.29 -6.59
N MET A 155 -6.42 -16.51 -7.58
CA MET A 155 -5.91 -17.04 -8.87
C MET A 155 -4.70 -17.94 -8.70
N ASN A 156 -3.84 -17.62 -7.73
CA ASN A 156 -2.55 -18.30 -7.55
C ASN A 156 -2.53 -19.24 -6.34
N GLY A 157 -3.63 -19.36 -5.58
CA GLY A 157 -3.66 -20.19 -4.39
C GLY A 157 -2.69 -19.72 -3.29
N ILE A 158 -2.54 -18.41 -3.11
CA ILE A 158 -1.65 -17.88 -2.06
C ILE A 158 -2.23 -18.26 -0.70
N ALA A 159 -1.49 -19.08 0.06
CA ALA A 159 -1.92 -19.67 1.32
C ALA A 159 -3.30 -20.37 1.22
N GLY A 160 -3.46 -21.22 0.20
CA GLY A 160 -4.65 -22.03 -0.03
C GLY A 160 -4.59 -22.75 -1.38
N SER A 161 -5.74 -23.19 -1.90
CA SER A 161 -5.83 -23.74 -3.25
C SER A 161 -6.20 -22.65 -4.26
N PRO A 162 -5.76 -22.74 -5.54
CA PRO A 162 -6.22 -21.85 -6.60
C PRO A 162 -7.75 -21.93 -6.82
N GLU A 163 -8.41 -20.78 -6.86
CA GLU A 163 -9.86 -20.62 -7.04
C GLU A 163 -10.18 -19.64 -8.20
N PRO A 164 -9.83 -19.97 -9.46
CA PRO A 164 -9.91 -19.02 -10.58
C PRO A 164 -11.35 -18.52 -10.87
N SER A 165 -12.37 -19.36 -10.67
CA SER A 165 -13.77 -18.96 -10.81
C SER A 165 -14.20 -17.92 -9.77
N LYS A 166 -13.67 -18.02 -8.54
CA LYS A 166 -13.94 -17.04 -7.48
C LYS A 166 -13.19 -15.73 -7.74
N ALA A 167 -11.93 -15.83 -8.18
CA ALA A 167 -11.15 -14.67 -8.58
C ALA A 167 -11.78 -13.87 -9.73
N LEU A 168 -12.33 -14.55 -10.75
CA LEU A 168 -13.05 -13.90 -11.84
C LEU A 168 -14.21 -13.04 -11.30
N LYS A 169 -15.03 -13.60 -10.39
CA LYS A 169 -16.12 -12.86 -9.75
C LYS A 169 -15.62 -11.63 -8.98
N VAL A 170 -14.50 -11.76 -8.26
CA VAL A 170 -13.88 -10.64 -7.54
C VAL A 170 -13.44 -9.54 -8.51
N TYR A 171 -12.77 -9.87 -9.61
CA TYR A 171 -12.34 -8.86 -10.60
C TYR A 171 -13.53 -8.20 -11.29
N GLU A 172 -14.56 -8.97 -11.66
CA GLU A 172 -15.77 -8.43 -12.25
C GLU A 172 -16.50 -7.50 -11.26
N GLU A 173 -16.60 -7.85 -9.98
CA GLU A 173 -17.13 -6.94 -8.95
C GLU A 173 -16.31 -5.64 -8.88
N GLY A 174 -14.98 -5.74 -8.89
CA GLY A 174 -14.09 -4.58 -8.88
C GLY A 174 -14.36 -3.63 -10.05
N LYS A 175 -14.58 -4.18 -11.25
CA LYS A 175 -14.93 -3.39 -12.44
C LYS A 175 -16.20 -2.56 -12.25
N PHE A 176 -17.16 -2.99 -11.43
CA PHE A 176 -18.37 -2.23 -11.15
C PHE A 176 -18.22 -1.30 -9.94
N LYS A 177 -17.51 -1.72 -8.89
CA LYS A 177 -17.50 -1.04 -7.59
C LYS A 177 -16.39 -0.01 -7.43
N CYS A 178 -15.19 -0.27 -7.96
CA CYS A 178 -14.04 0.61 -7.77
C CYS A 178 -13.69 1.44 -9.02
N SER A 179 -14.09 1.02 -10.23
CA SER A 179 -13.69 1.69 -11.48
C SER A 179 -13.97 3.18 -11.57
N ARG A 180 -14.99 3.68 -10.86
CA ARG A 180 -15.30 5.11 -10.82
C ARG A 180 -14.20 5.94 -10.14
N PHE A 181 -13.48 5.33 -9.21
CA PHE A 181 -12.41 5.94 -8.42
C PHE A 181 -11.01 5.52 -8.89
N ALA A 182 -10.97 4.59 -9.85
CA ALA A 182 -9.75 4.03 -10.39
C ALA A 182 -9.09 4.97 -11.41
N SER A 183 -7.76 4.97 -11.40
CA SER A 183 -6.97 5.45 -12.54
C SER A 183 -7.23 4.62 -13.80
N ASP A 184 -6.95 5.18 -14.97
CA ASP A 184 -7.10 4.45 -16.24
C ASP A 184 -6.18 3.22 -16.31
N TRP A 185 -5.02 3.30 -15.65
CA TRP A 185 -4.14 2.16 -15.44
C TRP A 185 -4.84 1.04 -14.66
N GLU A 186 -5.42 1.33 -13.49
CA GLU A 186 -6.11 0.33 -12.66
C GLU A 186 -7.28 -0.31 -13.39
N LYS A 187 -8.05 0.48 -14.16
CA LYS A 187 -9.13 -0.06 -15.03
C LYS A 187 -8.59 -1.04 -16.05
N LYS A 188 -7.48 -0.70 -16.71
CA LYS A 188 -6.86 -1.58 -17.71
C LYS A 188 -6.31 -2.86 -17.07
N VAL A 189 -5.72 -2.77 -15.89
CA VAL A 189 -5.26 -3.93 -15.14
C VAL A 189 -6.44 -4.84 -14.78
N LEU A 190 -7.57 -4.29 -14.33
CA LEU A 190 -8.79 -5.08 -14.06
C LEU A 190 -9.26 -5.83 -15.31
N ASP A 191 -9.33 -5.16 -16.47
CA ASP A 191 -9.73 -5.81 -17.72
C ASP A 191 -8.80 -6.99 -18.07
N ILE A 192 -7.48 -6.78 -17.98
CA ILE A 192 -6.48 -7.83 -18.24
C ILE A 192 -6.67 -9.01 -17.27
N LYS A 193 -6.90 -8.73 -15.98
CA LYS A 193 -7.10 -9.77 -14.96
C LYS A 193 -8.38 -10.57 -15.19
N ILE A 194 -9.47 -9.91 -15.62
CA ILE A 194 -10.72 -10.56 -16.01
C ILE A 194 -10.47 -11.51 -17.19
N ASP A 195 -9.79 -11.06 -18.24
CA ASP A 195 -9.51 -11.89 -19.43
C ASP A 195 -8.61 -13.08 -19.09
N GLN A 196 -7.57 -12.87 -18.27
CA GLN A 196 -6.72 -13.95 -17.76
C GLN A 196 -7.51 -14.97 -16.94
N ALA A 197 -8.40 -14.51 -16.07
CA ALA A 197 -9.25 -15.40 -15.27
C ALA A 197 -10.22 -16.19 -16.14
N ARG A 198 -10.87 -15.55 -17.12
CA ARG A 198 -11.75 -16.21 -18.11
C ARG A 198 -11.04 -17.32 -18.87
N PHE A 199 -9.81 -17.07 -19.31
CA PHE A 199 -9.01 -18.10 -20.00
C PHE A 199 -8.76 -19.32 -19.11
N LYS A 200 -8.41 -19.10 -17.83
CA LYS A 200 -8.17 -20.18 -16.86
C LYS A 200 -9.44 -20.93 -16.42
N THR A 201 -10.61 -20.32 -16.55
CA THR A 201 -11.90 -20.97 -16.21
C THR A 201 -12.55 -21.72 -17.36
N LYS A 202 -12.11 -21.53 -18.60
CA LYS A 202 -12.64 -22.28 -19.74
C LYS A 202 -12.27 -23.77 -19.61
N PRO A 203 -13.16 -24.71 -19.96
CA PRO A 203 -12.81 -26.11 -20.06
C PRO A 203 -11.64 -26.24 -21.04
N GLN A 204 -10.52 -26.82 -20.61
CA GLN A 204 -9.47 -27.20 -21.55
C GLN A 204 -10.05 -28.31 -22.43
N ALA A 205 -10.15 -28.05 -23.73
CA ALA A 205 -10.50 -29.08 -24.70
C ALA A 205 -9.50 -30.24 -24.53
N LYS A 206 -10.00 -31.41 -24.12
CA LYS A 206 -9.23 -32.64 -24.07
C LYS A 206 -9.11 -33.23 -25.47
#